data_AF-A0A0L0MBP1-F1
#
_entry.id   AF-A0A0L0MBP1-F1
#
_cell.length_a   1.000
_cell.length_b   1.000
_cell.length_c   1.000
_cell.angle_alpha   90.00
_cell.angle_beta   90.00
_cell.angle_gamma   90.00
#
_symmetry.space_group_name_H-M   'P 1'
#
loop_
_entity.id
_entity.type
_entity.pdbx_description
1 polymer ?
#
loop_
_entity_poly.entity_id
_entity_poly.type
_entity_poly.pdbx_seq_one_letter_code
_entity_poly.pdbx_strand_id
1 'polypeptide(L)'
;MADTTSATDVFDRRVERRAKRRQFFRSAGGLGLVGGTILGACGGGSGDNANAASGPTDAEILNFALNLEYLEATFYAYATTGAGLPANLITGAGTPGKVIPGQQVTFSDPVVAAYAREIAKDKLEHVAFLRTALGGSAVAMPALDVGGTDPNGAFSLAAQAAGLAPAGTAFNPYLNDNNFLLGAFIFEDVGVTAYKGASPLITNKTYLEAAAGILAAEAYHAGLVRTVLYSKGIQTPSLVTATQAISDARDSLDSSSDVDQGIAGANSQISNIVPLDNNGIAFSRSYDDVLNIVYLNKGAVSQGGFFPAGVNGTLHMSSAFA
;
A
#
# COMPACT_ATOMS: atom_id res chain seq x y z
N MET A 1 -22.11 -39.43 -8.37
CA MET A 1 -22.61 -38.43 -7.41
C MET A 1 -21.50 -37.41 -7.24
N ALA A 2 -21.61 -36.27 -7.90
CA ALA A 2 -20.60 -35.22 -7.87
C ALA A 2 -20.82 -34.34 -6.62
N ASP A 3 -19.73 -34.10 -5.90
CA ASP A 3 -19.67 -33.40 -4.62
C ASP A 3 -19.93 -31.89 -4.82
N THR A 4 -21.17 -31.47 -4.58
CA THR A 4 -21.56 -30.06 -4.50
C THR A 4 -21.23 -29.53 -3.11
N THR A 5 -19.95 -29.33 -2.81
CA THR A 5 -19.57 -28.43 -1.72
C THR A 5 -19.84 -27.00 -2.22
N SER A 6 -21.07 -26.53 -2.03
CA SER A 6 -21.58 -25.32 -2.69
C SER A 6 -20.88 -24.06 -2.20
N ALA A 7 -20.67 -23.11 -3.10
CA ALA A 7 -20.04 -21.81 -2.85
C ALA A 7 -20.58 -21.08 -1.59
N THR A 8 -21.81 -21.38 -1.18
CA THR A 8 -22.42 -20.94 0.09
C THR A 8 -21.59 -21.30 1.31
N ASP A 9 -21.05 -22.52 1.40
CA ASP A 9 -20.24 -22.97 2.53
C ASP A 9 -18.91 -22.20 2.63
N VAL A 10 -18.37 -21.77 1.49
CA VAL A 10 -17.17 -20.93 1.43
C VAL A 10 -17.48 -19.51 1.89
N PHE A 11 -18.65 -18.96 1.52
CA PHE A 11 -19.09 -17.65 1.98
C PHE A 11 -19.42 -17.65 3.48
N ASP A 12 -20.06 -18.70 3.99
CA ASP A 12 -20.43 -18.83 5.40
C ASP A 12 -19.19 -18.94 6.31
N ARG A 13 -18.20 -19.75 5.92
CA ARG A 13 -16.91 -19.84 6.64
C ARG A 13 -16.15 -18.51 6.65
N ARG A 14 -16.26 -17.71 5.58
CA ARG A 14 -15.65 -16.36 5.49
C ARG A 14 -16.38 -15.37 6.40
N VAL A 15 -17.71 -15.43 6.49
CA VAL A 15 -18.51 -14.60 7.40
C VAL A 15 -18.21 -14.93 8.86
N GLU A 16 -18.11 -16.22 9.22
CA GLU A 16 -17.73 -16.65 10.56
C GLU A 16 -16.33 -16.19 10.98
N ARG A 17 -15.35 -16.29 10.07
CA ARG A 17 -13.97 -15.82 10.35
C ARG A 17 -13.94 -14.31 10.59
N ARG A 18 -14.70 -13.52 9.83
CA ARG A 18 -14.87 -12.07 10.07
C ARG A 18 -15.59 -11.77 11.38
N ALA A 19 -16.59 -12.57 11.77
CA ALA A 19 -17.27 -12.42 13.05
C ALA A 19 -16.33 -12.69 14.23
N LYS A 20 -15.47 -13.72 14.14
CA LYS A 20 -14.46 -14.03 15.16
C LYS A 20 -13.39 -12.94 15.28
N ARG A 21 -12.92 -12.36 14.16
CA ARG A 21 -12.01 -11.19 14.17
C ARG A 21 -12.67 -9.97 14.84
N ARG A 22 -13.91 -9.63 14.46
CA ARG A 22 -14.66 -8.54 15.13
C ARG A 22 -14.88 -8.79 16.62
N GLN A 23 -15.15 -10.03 17.02
CA GLN A 23 -15.33 -10.40 18.43
C GLN A 23 -14.03 -10.26 19.23
N PHE A 24 -12.89 -10.67 18.66
CA PHE A 24 -11.57 -10.48 19.25
C PHE A 24 -11.27 -9.00 19.52
N PHE A 25 -11.56 -8.11 18.58
CA PHE A 25 -11.39 -6.66 18.78
C PHE A 25 -12.38 -6.04 19.78
N ARG A 26 -13.62 -6.54 19.88
CA ARG A 26 -14.55 -6.10 20.92
C ARG A 26 -14.12 -6.54 22.33
N SER A 27 -13.43 -7.67 22.45
CA SER A 27 -12.88 -8.12 23.73
C SER A 27 -11.55 -7.45 24.10
N ALA A 28 -10.74 -7.03 23.11
CA ALA A 28 -9.44 -6.42 23.35
C ALA A 28 -9.46 -4.88 23.40
N GLY A 29 -10.44 -4.22 22.74
CA GLY A 29 -10.60 -2.76 22.72
C GLY A 29 -11.61 -2.20 23.74
N GLY A 30 -12.14 -3.04 24.65
CA GLY A 30 -13.22 -2.70 25.59
C GLY A 30 -12.80 -2.18 26.97
N LEU A 31 -11.51 -1.92 27.20
CA LEU A 31 -10.98 -1.38 28.47
C LEU A 31 -10.10 -0.16 28.18
N GLY A 32 -10.72 1.01 27.98
CA GLY A 32 -9.95 2.23 27.74
C GLY A 32 -10.71 3.52 27.51
N LEU A 33 -11.90 3.70 28.08
CA LEU A 33 -12.51 5.04 28.21
C LEU A 33 -13.27 5.17 29.54
N VAL A 34 -12.55 5.65 30.55
CA VAL A 34 -13.09 6.48 31.64
C VAL A 34 -12.19 7.70 31.66
N GLY A 35 -12.64 8.85 31.13
CA GLY A 35 -13.23 9.89 31.97
C GLY A 35 -12.14 10.91 32.35
N GLY A 36 -12.26 12.16 31.89
CA GLY A 36 -11.24 13.18 32.08
C GLY A 36 -11.05 13.63 33.54
N THR A 37 -9.83 14.06 33.87
CA THR A 37 -9.52 15.05 34.92
C THR A 37 -8.17 15.72 34.63
N ILE A 38 -8.17 17.05 34.63
CA ILE A 38 -7.03 17.95 34.84
C ILE A 38 -6.47 17.71 36.26
N LEU A 39 -5.14 17.74 36.46
CA LEU A 39 -4.46 18.32 37.65
C LEU A 39 -2.93 18.18 37.54
N GLY A 40 -2.23 19.28 37.80
CA GLY A 40 -0.79 19.41 37.63
C GLY A 40 0.06 18.86 38.78
N ALA A 41 1.34 18.70 38.49
CA ALA A 41 2.39 18.52 39.49
C ALA A 41 3.51 19.51 39.20
N CYS A 42 3.50 20.62 39.95
CA CYS A 42 4.71 21.40 40.22
C CYS A 42 5.56 20.58 41.20
N GLY A 43 6.83 20.32 40.85
CA GLY A 43 7.78 19.64 41.73
C GLY A 43 9.14 19.54 41.06
N GLY A 44 10.03 20.49 41.37
CA GLY A 44 11.30 20.67 40.68
C GLY A 44 12.34 19.58 40.97
N GLY A 45 13.15 19.33 39.94
CA GLY A 45 14.36 18.52 39.99
C GLY A 45 15.10 18.69 38.69
N SER A 46 16.03 19.66 38.63
CA SER A 46 16.86 19.92 37.47
C SER A 46 17.68 18.68 37.10
N GLY A 47 17.34 18.06 35.98
CA GLY A 47 18.06 16.92 35.45
C GLY A 47 17.37 16.25 34.28
N ASP A 48 16.77 16.99 33.35
CA ASP A 48 16.14 16.38 32.17
C ASP A 48 17.03 16.48 30.94
N ASN A 49 17.67 15.33 30.71
CA ASN A 49 18.17 14.79 29.47
C ASN A 49 17.58 15.46 28.23
N ALA A 50 18.49 15.82 27.31
CA ALA A 50 18.18 16.28 25.96
C ALA A 50 16.97 15.53 25.38
N ASN A 51 16.02 16.28 24.83
CA ASN A 51 14.90 15.79 24.03
C ASN A 51 15.40 14.74 23.02
N ALA A 52 15.34 13.46 23.40
CA ALA A 52 15.29 12.40 22.42
C ALA A 52 13.96 12.62 21.71
N ALA A 53 14.00 12.98 20.42
CA ALA A 53 12.81 12.95 19.59
C ALA A 53 12.20 11.56 19.76
N SER A 54 11.06 11.47 20.45
CA SER A 54 10.31 10.23 20.48
C SER A 54 9.90 9.96 19.04
N GLY A 55 10.18 8.74 18.56
CA GLY A 55 9.77 8.32 17.23
C GLY A 55 8.24 8.43 17.05
N PRO A 56 7.74 8.19 15.83
CA PRO A 56 6.32 8.29 15.56
C PRO A 56 5.50 7.39 16.49
N THR A 57 4.34 7.88 16.91
CA THR A 57 3.38 7.08 17.68
C THR A 57 2.75 6.00 16.80
N ASP A 58 2.26 4.93 17.42
CA ASP A 58 1.54 3.87 16.69
C ASP A 58 0.36 4.41 15.87
N ALA A 59 -0.37 5.41 16.38
CA ALA A 59 -1.50 6.01 15.66
C ALA A 59 -1.06 6.78 14.42
N GLU A 60 0.11 7.41 14.46
CA GLU A 60 0.70 8.10 13.30
C GLU A 60 1.17 7.09 12.24
N ILE A 61 1.80 5.99 12.67
CA ILE A 61 2.19 4.89 11.78
C ILE A 61 0.97 4.23 11.13
N LEU A 62 -0.08 3.94 11.90
CA LEU A 62 -1.30 3.34 11.34
C LEU A 62 -2.07 4.30 10.43
N ASN A 63 -2.07 5.60 10.71
CA ASN A 63 -2.64 6.60 9.78
C ASN A 63 -1.81 6.70 8.50
N PHE A 64 -0.48 6.62 8.59
CA PHE A 64 0.37 6.55 7.41
C PHE A 64 0.04 5.33 6.55
N ALA A 65 -0.03 4.14 7.16
CA ALA A 65 -0.45 2.92 6.47
C ALA A 65 -1.85 3.06 5.83
N LEU A 66 -2.79 3.70 6.52
CA LEU A 66 -4.15 3.94 6.00
C LEU A 66 -4.14 4.79 4.72
N ASN A 67 -3.21 5.75 4.56
CA ASN A 67 -3.08 6.50 3.31
C ASN A 67 -2.66 5.60 2.13
N LEU A 68 -1.71 4.69 2.36
CA LEU A 68 -1.26 3.74 1.34
C LEU A 68 -2.39 2.77 0.96
N GLU A 69 -3.11 2.26 1.96
CA GLU A 69 -4.27 1.38 1.72
C GLU A 69 -5.38 2.09 0.95
N TYR A 70 -5.61 3.39 1.17
CA TYR A 70 -6.55 4.15 0.34
C TYR A 70 -6.12 4.22 -1.12
N LEU A 71 -4.82 4.46 -1.38
CA LEU A 71 -4.28 4.51 -2.73
C LEU A 71 -4.52 3.18 -3.46
N GLU A 72 -4.08 2.08 -2.85
CA GLU A 72 -4.19 0.76 -3.46
C GLU A 72 -5.64 0.30 -3.58
N ALA A 73 -6.45 0.46 -2.53
CA ALA A 73 -7.87 0.12 -2.59
C ALA A 73 -8.59 0.91 -3.68
N THR A 74 -8.24 2.19 -3.87
CA THR A 74 -8.83 3.03 -4.93
C THR A 74 -8.41 2.55 -6.31
N PHE A 75 -7.12 2.25 -6.52
CA PHE A 75 -6.62 1.70 -7.78
C PHE A 75 -7.35 0.40 -8.16
N TYR A 76 -7.39 -0.57 -7.24
CA TYR A 76 -8.03 -1.87 -7.48
C TYR A 76 -9.55 -1.77 -7.61
N ALA A 77 -10.21 -0.86 -6.89
CA ALA A 77 -11.64 -0.62 -7.02
C ALA A 77 -11.99 -0.12 -8.42
N TYR A 78 -11.26 0.86 -8.95
CA TYR A 78 -11.44 1.31 -10.33
C TYR A 78 -11.13 0.19 -11.31
N ALA A 79 -9.99 -0.49 -11.16
CA ALA A 79 -9.60 -1.56 -12.08
C ALA A 79 -10.66 -2.66 -12.20
N THR A 80 -11.35 -3.00 -11.11
CA THR A 80 -12.29 -4.12 -11.09
C THR A 80 -13.75 -3.72 -11.31
N THR A 81 -14.15 -2.50 -10.92
CA THR A 81 -15.57 -2.07 -10.94
C THR A 81 -15.82 -0.78 -11.71
N GLY A 82 -14.78 -0.01 -12.04
CA GLY A 82 -14.90 1.32 -12.62
C GLY A 82 -15.36 2.40 -11.64
N ALA A 83 -15.47 2.08 -10.35
CA ALA A 83 -15.90 3.00 -9.30
C ALA A 83 -14.88 3.10 -8.16
N GLY A 84 -14.86 4.24 -7.48
CA GLY A 84 -14.05 4.47 -6.28
C GLY A 84 -14.61 3.81 -5.02
N LEU A 85 -13.98 4.10 -3.89
CA LEU A 85 -14.35 3.52 -2.59
C LEU A 85 -15.71 3.99 -2.08
N PRO A 86 -16.43 3.17 -1.28
CA PRO A 86 -17.67 3.56 -0.63
C PRO A 86 -17.52 4.80 0.25
N ALA A 87 -18.52 5.69 0.22
CA ALA A 87 -18.47 6.99 0.92
C ALA A 87 -18.25 6.87 2.44
N ASN A 88 -18.72 5.80 3.07
CA ASN A 88 -18.52 5.57 4.51
C ASN A 88 -17.09 5.17 4.88
N LEU A 89 -16.28 4.74 3.90
CA LEU A 89 -14.89 4.34 4.12
C LEU A 89 -13.89 5.47 3.85
N ILE A 90 -14.30 6.59 3.26
CA ILE A 90 -13.37 7.68 2.91
C ILE A 90 -13.38 8.87 3.89
N THR A 91 -14.35 8.94 4.80
CA THR A 91 -14.48 10.01 5.82
C THR A 91 -13.45 9.86 6.94
N GLY A 92 -13.24 10.86 7.78
CA GLY A 92 -12.33 10.72 8.93
C GLY A 92 -11.94 12.07 9.50
N ALA A 93 -10.82 12.15 10.20
CA ALA A 93 -10.20 13.41 10.53
C ALA A 93 -9.82 14.17 9.24
N GLY A 94 -10.33 15.39 9.10
CA GLY A 94 -10.22 16.19 7.87
C GLY A 94 -11.34 15.94 6.86
N THR A 95 -11.17 16.47 5.65
CA THR A 95 -12.14 16.33 4.55
C THR A 95 -11.59 15.33 3.53
N PRO A 96 -12.41 14.37 3.03
CA PRO A 96 -11.98 13.49 1.95
C PRO A 96 -11.50 14.28 0.73
N GLY A 97 -10.31 13.96 0.24
CA GLY A 97 -9.74 14.61 -0.93
C GLY A 97 -10.41 14.19 -2.23
N LYS A 98 -10.21 14.99 -3.27
CA LYS A 98 -10.69 14.67 -4.62
C LYS A 98 -9.84 13.57 -5.24
N VAL A 99 -10.48 12.60 -5.88
CA VAL A 99 -9.82 11.53 -6.64
C VAL A 99 -9.84 11.87 -8.13
N ILE A 100 -8.68 11.80 -8.79
CA ILE A 100 -8.59 11.68 -10.26
C ILE A 100 -8.84 10.19 -10.58
N PRO A 101 -9.96 9.87 -11.23
CA PRO A 101 -10.46 8.50 -11.29
C PRO A 101 -9.68 7.62 -12.28
N GLY A 102 -9.62 6.34 -11.95
CA GLY A 102 -9.18 5.29 -12.86
C GLY A 102 -10.29 4.80 -13.79
N GLN A 103 -10.08 3.65 -14.42
CA GLN A 103 -11.05 3.01 -15.32
C GLN A 103 -11.19 1.52 -14.99
N GLN A 104 -12.31 0.91 -15.38
CA GLN A 104 -12.44 -0.54 -15.31
C GLN A 104 -11.57 -1.19 -16.38
N VAL A 105 -10.78 -2.18 -15.98
CA VAL A 105 -10.01 -3.01 -16.93
C VAL A 105 -10.96 -3.99 -17.61
N THR A 106 -10.86 -4.08 -18.93
CA THR A 106 -11.48 -5.17 -19.68
C THR A 106 -10.51 -6.35 -19.70
N PHE A 107 -10.51 -7.15 -18.63
CA PHE A 107 -9.62 -8.30 -18.49
C PHE A 107 -9.92 -9.36 -19.55
N SER A 108 -8.88 -9.76 -20.29
CA SER A 108 -8.94 -10.85 -21.27
C SER A 108 -8.58 -12.20 -20.64
N ASP A 109 -7.78 -12.19 -19.58
CA ASP A 109 -7.37 -13.37 -18.84
C ASP A 109 -8.28 -13.54 -17.59
N PRO A 110 -9.08 -14.62 -17.52
CA PRO A 110 -10.02 -14.82 -16.43
C PRO A 110 -9.33 -15.05 -15.07
N VAL A 111 -8.08 -15.53 -15.07
CA VAL A 111 -7.29 -15.68 -13.84
C VAL A 111 -6.88 -14.30 -13.33
N VAL A 112 -6.42 -13.42 -14.24
CA VAL A 112 -6.11 -12.02 -13.92
C VAL A 112 -7.31 -11.30 -13.33
N ALA A 113 -8.46 -11.44 -13.96
CA ALA A 113 -9.69 -10.85 -13.47
C ALA A 113 -10.07 -11.37 -12.05
N ALA A 114 -9.82 -12.65 -11.77
CA ALA A 114 -10.19 -13.27 -10.50
C ALA A 114 -9.35 -12.76 -9.32
N TYR A 115 -8.01 -12.77 -9.44
CA TYR A 115 -7.19 -12.27 -8.35
C TYR A 115 -7.25 -10.74 -8.23
N ALA A 116 -7.47 -10.00 -9.32
CA ALA A 116 -7.67 -8.54 -9.24
C ALA A 116 -8.87 -8.21 -8.33
N ARG A 117 -9.97 -8.97 -8.45
CA ARG A 117 -11.14 -8.84 -7.57
C ARG A 117 -10.87 -9.29 -6.14
N GLU A 118 -10.04 -10.31 -5.95
CA GLU A 118 -9.62 -10.75 -4.62
C GLU A 118 -8.82 -9.67 -3.90
N ILE A 119 -7.78 -9.14 -4.57
CA ILE A 119 -6.95 -8.05 -4.03
C ILE A 119 -7.80 -6.81 -3.78
N ALA A 120 -8.65 -6.39 -4.72
CA ALA A 120 -9.55 -5.24 -4.53
C ALA A 120 -10.40 -5.34 -3.25
N LYS A 121 -10.94 -6.54 -3.00
CA LYS A 121 -11.73 -6.83 -1.80
C LYS A 121 -10.86 -6.78 -0.54
N ASP A 122 -9.65 -7.31 -0.60
CA ASP A 122 -8.76 -7.37 0.55
C ASP A 122 -8.22 -5.97 0.91
N LYS A 123 -7.82 -5.14 -0.06
CA LYS A 123 -7.44 -3.73 0.17
C LYS A 123 -8.58 -2.92 0.77
N LEU A 124 -9.83 -3.14 0.33
CA LEU A 124 -11.00 -2.53 0.95
C LEU A 124 -11.17 -2.95 2.43
N GLU A 125 -10.89 -4.22 2.73
CA GLU A 125 -10.91 -4.74 4.09
C GLU A 125 -9.76 -4.21 4.95
N HIS A 126 -8.57 -3.97 4.38
CA HIS A 126 -7.47 -3.31 5.07
C HIS A 126 -7.84 -1.89 5.47
N VAL A 127 -8.41 -1.10 4.55
CA VAL A 127 -8.95 0.24 4.84
C VAL A 127 -9.97 0.17 5.98
N ALA A 128 -10.98 -0.70 5.87
CA ALA A 128 -12.00 -0.83 6.92
C ALA A 128 -11.42 -1.26 8.27
N PHE A 129 -10.43 -2.14 8.24
CA PHE A 129 -9.73 -2.64 9.41
C PHE A 129 -8.94 -1.53 10.12
N LEU A 130 -8.07 -0.82 9.40
CA LEU A 130 -7.26 0.26 9.96
C LEU A 130 -8.13 1.38 10.52
N ARG A 131 -9.20 1.74 9.80
CA ARG A 131 -10.20 2.71 10.30
C ARG A 131 -10.86 2.27 11.60
N THR A 132 -11.16 0.97 11.72
CA THR A 132 -11.72 0.42 12.96
C THR A 132 -10.71 0.48 14.11
N ALA A 133 -9.44 0.17 13.84
CA ALA A 133 -8.37 0.23 14.83
C ALA A 133 -8.07 1.67 15.29
N LEU A 134 -8.09 2.62 14.36
CA LEU A 134 -7.83 4.04 14.61
C LEU A 134 -9.03 4.78 15.22
N GLY A 135 -10.25 4.28 15.03
CA GLY A 135 -11.47 4.91 15.54
C GLY A 135 -11.62 6.36 15.07
N GLY A 136 -11.86 7.28 16.02
CA GLY A 136 -11.99 8.71 15.73
C GLY A 136 -10.71 9.39 15.23
N SER A 137 -9.56 8.73 15.37
CA SER A 137 -8.26 9.22 14.91
C SER A 137 -7.94 8.83 13.46
N ALA A 138 -8.81 8.05 12.80
CA ALA A 138 -8.62 7.65 11.40
C ALA A 138 -8.69 8.87 10.48
N VAL A 139 -7.65 9.11 9.68
CA VAL A 139 -7.66 10.17 8.68
C VAL A 139 -8.66 9.90 7.57
N ALA A 140 -9.27 10.97 7.04
CA ALA A 140 -10.01 10.91 5.80
C ALA A 140 -9.09 10.50 4.64
N MET A 141 -9.66 9.94 3.58
CA MET A 141 -8.90 9.64 2.36
C MET A 141 -8.27 10.91 1.80
N PRO A 142 -6.97 10.93 1.48
CA PRO A 142 -6.32 12.10 0.88
C PRO A 142 -6.79 12.31 -0.57
N ALA A 143 -6.34 13.39 -1.20
CA ALA A 143 -6.49 13.52 -2.65
C ALA A 143 -5.60 12.47 -3.32
N LEU A 144 -6.15 11.77 -4.32
CA LEU A 144 -5.46 10.69 -5.01
C LEU A 144 -5.47 10.92 -6.52
N ASP A 145 -4.36 10.59 -7.17
CA ASP A 145 -4.32 10.43 -8.62
C ASP A 145 -4.07 8.97 -8.99
N VAL A 146 -5.13 8.29 -9.43
CA VAL A 146 -5.06 6.93 -9.99
C VAL A 146 -5.48 6.91 -11.46
N GLY A 147 -5.47 8.07 -12.14
CA GLY A 147 -5.88 8.21 -13.52
C GLY A 147 -4.88 7.56 -14.49
N GLY A 148 -5.40 7.05 -15.61
CA GLY A 148 -4.59 6.39 -16.66
C GLY A 148 -4.50 7.16 -17.98
N THR A 149 -5.14 8.32 -18.10
CA THR A 149 -5.33 9.00 -19.38
C THR A 149 -4.60 10.33 -19.51
N ASP A 150 -4.09 10.89 -18.41
CA ASP A 150 -3.33 12.14 -18.42
C ASP A 150 -1.83 11.83 -18.56
N PRO A 151 -1.14 12.35 -19.60
CA PRO A 151 0.31 12.26 -19.72
C PRO A 151 1.11 12.83 -18.54
N ASN A 152 0.50 13.71 -17.74
CA ASN A 152 1.11 14.28 -16.54
C ASN A 152 0.56 13.67 -15.24
N GLY A 153 -0.32 12.66 -15.33
CA GLY A 153 -0.86 11.94 -14.17
C GLY A 153 0.17 11.00 -13.55
N ALA A 154 -0.08 10.58 -12.31
CA ALA A 154 0.87 9.82 -11.49
C ALA A 154 1.40 8.55 -12.18
N PHE A 155 0.53 7.73 -12.76
CA PHE A 155 0.94 6.52 -13.48
C PHE A 155 1.79 6.83 -14.72
N SER A 156 1.47 7.91 -15.44
CA SER A 156 2.25 8.34 -16.60
C SER A 156 3.64 8.84 -16.19
N LEU A 157 3.73 9.62 -15.11
CA LEU A 157 5.01 10.07 -14.57
C LEU A 157 5.87 8.90 -14.06
N ALA A 158 5.27 7.93 -13.37
CA ALA A 158 5.95 6.71 -12.94
C ALA A 158 6.47 5.90 -14.14
N ALA A 159 5.64 5.71 -15.17
CA ALA A 159 6.04 5.01 -16.39
C ALA A 159 7.12 5.76 -17.18
N GLN A 160 7.09 7.10 -17.19
CA GLN A 160 8.13 7.93 -17.82
C GLN A 160 9.46 7.82 -17.06
N ALA A 161 9.43 7.83 -15.73
CA ALA A 161 10.63 7.63 -14.90
C ALA A 161 11.26 6.24 -15.14
N ALA A 162 10.43 5.22 -15.34
CA ALA A 162 10.86 3.86 -15.71
C ALA A 162 11.17 3.69 -17.22
N GLY A 163 11.09 4.74 -18.04
CA GLY A 163 11.33 4.65 -19.49
C GLY A 163 10.32 3.79 -20.26
N LEU A 164 9.17 3.45 -19.67
CA LEU A 164 8.10 2.66 -20.28
C LEU A 164 7.18 3.49 -21.18
N ALA A 165 7.14 4.81 -20.96
CA ALA A 165 6.38 5.74 -21.77
C ALA A 165 7.26 6.97 -22.12
N PRO A 166 7.26 7.43 -23.37
CA PRO A 166 7.90 8.71 -23.70
C PRO A 166 7.26 9.88 -22.96
N ALA A 167 8.03 10.93 -22.71
CA ALA A 167 7.50 12.18 -22.14
C ALA A 167 6.31 12.71 -22.98
N GLY A 168 5.25 13.12 -22.30
CA GLY A 168 4.01 13.56 -22.96
C GLY A 168 3.10 12.43 -23.47
N THR A 169 3.41 11.17 -23.16
CA THR A 169 2.53 10.03 -23.42
C THR A 169 1.88 9.54 -22.12
N ALA A 170 0.58 9.28 -22.17
CA ALA A 170 -0.13 8.69 -21.04
C ALA A 170 0.16 7.19 -20.93
N PHE A 171 0.48 6.72 -19.72
CA PHE A 171 0.48 5.30 -19.40
C PHE A 171 -0.85 4.94 -18.74
N ASN A 172 -1.63 4.10 -19.41
CA ASN A 172 -2.90 3.64 -18.89
C ASN A 172 -2.74 2.26 -18.23
N PRO A 173 -2.72 2.14 -16.88
CA PRO A 173 -2.67 0.84 -16.22
C PRO A 173 -3.96 0.04 -16.41
N TYR A 174 -5.04 0.64 -16.92
CA TYR A 174 -6.32 -0.02 -17.12
C TYR A 174 -6.55 -0.55 -18.54
N LEU A 175 -5.55 -0.40 -19.42
CA LEU A 175 -5.69 -0.70 -20.85
C LEU A 175 -5.92 -2.19 -21.15
N ASN A 176 -5.22 -3.07 -20.44
CA ASN A 176 -5.25 -4.52 -20.62
C ASN A 176 -4.63 -5.22 -19.40
N ASP A 177 -4.65 -6.55 -19.39
CA ASP A 177 -4.13 -7.39 -18.30
C ASP A 177 -2.66 -7.11 -17.96
N ASN A 178 -1.81 -6.88 -18.96
CA ASN A 178 -0.37 -6.62 -18.76
C ASN A 178 -0.13 -5.23 -18.16
N ASN A 179 -0.79 -4.20 -18.68
CA ASN A 179 -0.70 -2.85 -18.14
C ASN A 179 -1.21 -2.79 -16.69
N PHE A 180 -2.28 -3.53 -16.39
CA PHE A 180 -2.80 -3.65 -15.04
C PHE A 180 -1.80 -4.28 -14.09
N LEU A 181 -1.17 -5.38 -14.52
CA LEU A 181 -0.15 -6.05 -13.74
C LEU A 181 1.08 -5.17 -13.48
N LEU A 182 1.53 -4.41 -14.48
CA LEU A 182 2.62 -3.43 -14.31
C LEU A 182 2.21 -2.30 -13.36
N GLY A 183 0.97 -1.81 -13.46
CA GLY A 183 0.41 -0.83 -12.53
C GLY A 183 0.35 -1.34 -11.09
N ALA A 184 -0.07 -2.59 -10.89
CA ALA A 184 -0.08 -3.26 -9.58
C ALA A 184 1.34 -3.44 -9.03
N PHE A 185 2.30 -3.84 -9.88
CA PHE A 185 3.70 -4.04 -9.48
C PHE A 185 4.36 -2.77 -8.92
N ILE A 186 3.94 -1.58 -9.37
CA ILE A 186 4.42 -0.31 -8.81
C ILE A 186 4.15 -0.23 -7.30
N PHE A 187 2.98 -0.69 -6.82
CA PHE A 187 2.54 -0.52 -5.43
C PHE A 187 2.85 -1.68 -4.51
N GLU A 188 2.57 -2.92 -4.92
CA GLU A 188 2.51 -4.06 -3.97
C GLU A 188 3.82 -4.25 -3.18
N ASP A 189 4.97 -4.00 -3.79
CA ASP A 189 6.27 -4.11 -3.08
C ASP A 189 6.51 -2.99 -2.10
N VAL A 190 6.01 -1.80 -2.44
CA VAL A 190 6.05 -0.62 -1.57
C VAL A 190 5.21 -0.91 -0.34
N GLY A 191 4.03 -1.53 -0.49
CA GLY A 191 3.21 -2.00 0.63
C GLY A 191 3.96 -2.95 1.57
N VAL A 192 4.56 -4.03 1.03
CA VAL A 192 5.33 -5.00 1.82
C VAL A 192 6.47 -4.34 2.59
N THR A 193 7.28 -3.52 1.90
CA THR A 193 8.48 -2.90 2.47
C THR A 193 8.13 -1.79 3.46
N ALA A 194 7.01 -1.08 3.26
CA ALA A 194 6.46 -0.11 4.19
C ALA A 194 6.00 -0.77 5.49
N TYR A 195 5.19 -1.83 5.43
CA TYR A 195 4.73 -2.52 6.65
C TYR A 195 5.90 -3.17 7.41
N LYS A 196 6.88 -3.74 6.69
CA LYS A 196 8.07 -4.27 7.33
C LYS A 196 8.88 -3.16 8.02
N GLY A 197 9.10 -2.03 7.36
CA GLY A 197 9.83 -0.89 7.92
C GLY A 197 9.10 -0.21 9.08
N ALA A 198 7.77 -0.22 9.08
CA ALA A 198 6.94 0.26 10.17
C ALA A 198 6.91 -0.68 11.37
N SER A 199 7.08 -1.99 11.18
CA SER A 199 6.97 -3.00 12.26
C SER A 199 7.81 -2.72 13.52
N PRO A 200 9.09 -2.28 13.46
CA PRO A 200 9.85 -1.93 14.67
C PRO A 200 9.37 -0.66 15.37
N LEU A 201 8.58 0.18 14.69
CA LEU A 201 8.07 1.45 15.21
C LEU A 201 6.76 1.26 15.99
N ILE A 202 6.08 0.13 15.81
CA ILE A 202 4.81 -0.16 16.48
C ILE A 202 5.06 -0.79 17.85
N THR A 203 4.67 -0.08 18.90
CA THR A 203 4.90 -0.48 20.30
C THR A 203 3.78 -1.36 20.85
N ASN A 204 2.52 -1.06 20.50
CA ASN A 204 1.34 -1.80 20.90
C ASN A 204 1.28 -3.16 20.19
N LYS A 205 1.26 -4.25 20.97
CA LYS A 205 1.30 -5.61 20.42
C LYS A 205 0.05 -6.01 19.64
N THR A 206 -1.10 -5.44 19.96
CA THR A 206 -2.33 -5.65 19.17
C THR A 206 -2.20 -5.00 17.80
N TYR A 207 -1.64 -3.78 17.72
CA TYR A 207 -1.41 -3.11 16.44
C TYR A 207 -0.28 -3.75 15.65
N LEU A 208 0.75 -4.25 16.34
CA LEU A 208 1.84 -4.98 15.69
C LEU A 208 1.37 -6.31 15.09
N GLU A 209 0.55 -7.09 15.81
CA GLU A 209 -0.03 -8.33 15.30
C GLU A 209 -0.91 -8.06 14.07
N ALA A 210 -1.73 -7.01 14.14
CA ALA A 210 -2.56 -6.57 13.04
C ALA A 210 -1.73 -6.14 11.80
N ALA A 211 -0.72 -5.29 12.00
CA ALA A 211 0.17 -4.86 10.93
C ALA A 211 0.96 -6.02 10.33
N ALA A 212 1.39 -7.01 11.15
CA ALA A 212 2.02 -8.23 10.66
C ALA A 212 1.05 -9.08 9.82
N GLY A 213 -0.23 -9.11 10.17
CA GLY A 213 -1.27 -9.76 9.37
C GLY A 213 -1.46 -9.10 8.01
N ILE A 214 -1.45 -7.76 7.94
CA ILE A 214 -1.51 -7.03 6.68
C ILE A 214 -0.24 -7.25 5.87
N LEU A 215 0.95 -7.10 6.47
CA LEU A 215 2.24 -7.41 5.83
C LEU A 215 2.24 -8.78 5.14
N ALA A 216 1.67 -9.80 5.79
CA ALA A 216 1.57 -11.14 5.20
C ALA A 216 0.63 -11.16 3.98
N ALA A 217 -0.52 -10.48 4.05
CA ALA A 217 -1.45 -10.39 2.92
C ALA A 217 -0.82 -9.65 1.73
N GLU A 218 -0.20 -8.50 1.99
CA GLU A 218 0.58 -7.72 1.02
C GLU A 218 1.66 -8.56 0.34
N ALA A 219 2.41 -9.36 1.12
CA ALA A 219 3.43 -10.26 0.57
C ALA A 219 2.85 -11.34 -0.35
N TYR A 220 1.66 -11.86 -0.05
CA TYR A 220 0.95 -12.78 -0.95
C TYR A 220 0.47 -12.09 -2.23
N HIS A 221 -0.04 -10.86 -2.12
CA HIS A 221 -0.48 -10.06 -3.28
C HIS A 221 0.71 -9.72 -4.20
N ALA A 222 1.81 -9.21 -3.64
CA ALA A 222 3.05 -8.92 -4.36
C ALA A 222 3.64 -10.18 -5.03
N GLY A 223 3.74 -11.28 -4.30
CA GLY A 223 4.23 -12.57 -4.83
C GLY A 223 3.35 -13.10 -5.97
N LEU A 224 2.04 -12.93 -5.87
CA LEU A 224 1.09 -13.28 -6.94
C LEU A 224 1.34 -12.43 -8.19
N VAL A 225 1.38 -11.10 -8.05
CA VAL A 225 1.61 -10.17 -9.18
C VAL A 225 2.93 -10.49 -9.88
N ARG A 226 4.01 -10.68 -9.11
CA ARG A 226 5.31 -11.11 -9.63
C ARG A 226 5.24 -12.43 -10.38
N THR A 227 4.57 -13.43 -9.81
CA THR A 227 4.45 -14.77 -10.43
C THR A 227 3.76 -14.69 -11.78
N VAL A 228 2.67 -13.92 -11.87
CA VAL A 228 1.92 -13.80 -13.13
C VAL A 228 2.72 -12.99 -14.16
N LEU A 229 3.36 -11.89 -13.76
CA LEU A 229 4.25 -11.12 -14.63
C LEU A 229 5.41 -11.97 -15.16
N TYR A 230 6.03 -12.79 -14.31
CA TYR A 230 7.13 -13.67 -14.73
C TYR A 230 6.63 -14.72 -15.72
N SER A 231 5.50 -15.37 -15.41
CA SER A 231 4.89 -16.38 -16.29
C SER A 231 4.52 -15.80 -17.66
N LYS A 232 3.91 -14.61 -17.72
CA LYS A 232 3.62 -13.92 -18.98
C LYS A 232 4.91 -13.44 -19.67
N GLY A 233 5.89 -13.04 -18.88
CA GLY A 233 7.23 -12.63 -19.31
C GLY A 233 8.00 -13.68 -20.11
N ILE A 234 7.73 -14.97 -19.89
CA ILE A 234 8.30 -16.07 -20.69
C ILE A 234 7.93 -15.92 -22.18
N GLN A 235 6.69 -15.54 -22.47
CA GLN A 235 6.21 -15.33 -23.85
C GLN A 235 6.35 -13.88 -24.30
N THR A 236 6.38 -12.93 -23.37
CA THR A 236 6.51 -11.49 -23.64
C THR A 236 7.68 -10.92 -22.82
N PRO A 237 8.93 -11.10 -23.28
CA PRO A 237 10.14 -10.72 -22.52
C PRO A 237 10.18 -9.25 -22.10
N SER A 238 9.50 -8.36 -22.83
CA SER A 238 9.39 -6.94 -22.46
C SER A 238 8.71 -6.72 -21.11
N LEU A 239 7.90 -7.65 -20.60
CA LEU A 239 7.35 -7.56 -19.25
C LEU A 239 8.43 -7.73 -18.17
N VAL A 240 9.37 -8.65 -18.38
CA VAL A 240 10.52 -8.82 -17.47
C VAL A 240 11.35 -7.54 -17.45
N THR A 241 11.70 -7.03 -18.63
CA THR A 241 12.43 -5.76 -18.77
C THR A 241 11.68 -4.58 -18.14
N ALA A 242 10.36 -4.51 -18.31
CA ALA A 242 9.55 -3.45 -17.74
C ALA A 242 9.54 -3.48 -16.21
N THR A 243 9.43 -4.66 -15.59
CA THR A 243 9.50 -4.77 -14.12
C THR A 243 10.87 -4.41 -13.55
N GLN A 244 11.96 -4.72 -14.26
CA GLN A 244 13.28 -4.25 -13.85
C GLN A 244 13.36 -2.73 -13.93
N ALA A 245 12.89 -2.13 -15.03
CA ALA A 245 12.92 -0.68 -15.18
C ALA A 245 12.03 0.06 -14.15
N ILE A 246 10.89 -0.52 -13.75
CA ILE A 246 10.07 0.01 -12.65
C ILE A 246 10.83 -0.07 -11.32
N SER A 247 11.52 -1.19 -11.07
CA SER A 247 12.32 -1.40 -9.85
C SER A 247 13.45 -0.36 -9.76
N ASP A 248 14.22 -0.20 -10.84
CA ASP A 248 15.30 0.78 -10.93
C ASP A 248 14.77 2.23 -10.74
N ALA A 249 13.59 2.53 -11.29
CA ALA A 249 12.96 3.84 -11.14
C ALA A 249 12.53 4.12 -9.70
N ARG A 250 11.95 3.14 -8.99
CA ARG A 250 11.59 3.30 -7.57
C ARG A 250 12.82 3.51 -6.70
N ASP A 251 13.87 2.73 -6.91
CA ASP A 251 15.15 2.90 -6.21
C ASP A 251 15.79 4.26 -6.49
N SER A 252 15.60 4.83 -7.68
CA SER A 252 16.10 6.18 -7.99
C SER A 252 15.41 7.31 -7.20
N LEU A 253 14.27 7.01 -6.56
CA LEU A 253 13.48 7.97 -5.80
C LEU A 253 13.82 7.98 -4.32
N ASP A 254 14.23 6.84 -3.75
CA ASP A 254 14.51 6.75 -2.32
C ASP A 254 16.01 6.84 -1.99
N SER A 255 16.33 7.10 -0.72
CA SER A 255 17.71 7.30 -0.26
C SER A 255 18.42 6.01 0.15
N SER A 256 17.74 4.87 -0.01
CA SER A 256 18.22 3.58 0.46
C SER A 256 19.24 2.98 -0.52
N SER A 257 20.00 1.99 -0.06
CA SER A 257 20.81 1.17 -0.97
C SER A 257 19.91 0.53 -2.03
N ASP A 258 20.40 0.35 -3.26
CA ASP A 258 19.73 -0.42 -4.33
C ASP A 258 19.20 -1.77 -3.76
N VAL A 259 17.89 -1.82 -3.57
CA VAL A 259 17.17 -2.90 -2.88
C VAL A 259 15.94 -3.36 -3.65
N ASP A 260 15.36 -2.54 -4.53
CA ASP A 260 14.30 -3.01 -5.41
C ASP A 260 14.84 -4.02 -6.41
N GLN A 261 13.96 -4.95 -6.77
CA GLN A 261 14.35 -6.06 -7.61
C GLN A 261 13.23 -6.34 -8.61
N GLY A 262 13.60 -6.50 -9.88
CA GLY A 262 12.69 -6.99 -10.89
C GLY A 262 12.23 -8.43 -10.61
N ILE A 263 11.43 -8.99 -11.52
CA ILE A 263 10.85 -10.34 -11.36
C ILE A 263 11.79 -11.47 -11.81
N ALA A 264 13.00 -11.15 -12.25
CA ALA A 264 14.00 -12.11 -12.70
C ALA A 264 15.35 -11.84 -12.00
N GLY A 265 16.14 -12.89 -11.81
CA GLY A 265 17.48 -12.81 -11.25
C GLY A 265 18.53 -12.49 -12.32
N ALA A 266 19.69 -13.15 -12.26
CA ALA A 266 20.82 -12.90 -13.17
C ALA A 266 20.46 -13.03 -14.67
N ASN A 267 19.39 -13.76 -15.01
CA ASN A 267 18.79 -13.77 -16.33
C ASN A 267 17.29 -14.13 -16.22
N SER A 268 16.57 -14.04 -17.35
CA SER A 268 15.12 -14.27 -17.41
C SER A 268 14.67 -15.73 -17.18
N GLN A 269 15.59 -16.68 -17.04
CA GLN A 269 15.28 -18.08 -16.69
C GLN A 269 15.29 -18.32 -15.17
N ILE A 270 15.83 -17.37 -14.40
CA ILE A 270 15.86 -17.42 -12.94
C ILE A 270 14.79 -16.45 -12.44
N SER A 271 13.75 -16.97 -11.80
CA SER A 271 12.69 -16.14 -11.24
C SER A 271 13.15 -15.41 -9.98
N ASN A 272 12.66 -14.19 -9.79
CA ASN A 272 12.73 -13.45 -8.54
C ASN A 272 11.32 -13.08 -8.07
N ILE A 273 10.64 -14.05 -7.45
CA ILE A 273 9.23 -13.91 -7.03
C ILE A 273 9.11 -13.28 -5.64
N VAL A 274 10.12 -13.46 -4.81
CA VAL A 274 10.16 -12.91 -3.45
C VAL A 274 11.43 -12.07 -3.37
N PRO A 275 11.33 -10.74 -3.35
CA PRO A 275 12.50 -9.89 -3.30
C PRO A 275 13.05 -9.87 -1.87
N LEU A 276 14.27 -10.36 -1.69
CA LEU A 276 14.88 -10.62 -0.38
C LEU A 276 16.29 -10.04 -0.31
N ASP A 277 16.74 -9.71 0.89
CA ASP A 277 18.14 -9.42 1.20
C ASP A 277 18.99 -10.71 1.19
N ASN A 278 20.29 -10.56 1.44
CA ASN A 278 21.24 -11.69 1.50
C ASN A 278 20.96 -12.70 2.63
N ASN A 279 20.04 -12.40 3.56
CA ASN A 279 19.61 -13.30 4.62
C ASN A 279 18.28 -13.99 4.31
N GLY A 280 17.70 -13.75 3.13
CA GLY A 280 16.38 -14.27 2.77
C GLY A 280 15.23 -13.54 3.48
N ILE A 281 15.42 -12.26 3.85
CA ILE A 281 14.44 -11.43 4.54
C ILE A 281 14.00 -10.31 3.59
N ALA A 282 12.69 -10.02 3.50
CA ALA A 282 12.21 -8.87 2.73
C ALA A 282 12.92 -7.59 3.21
N PHE A 283 13.25 -6.63 2.36
CA PHE A 283 13.91 -5.40 2.82
C PHE A 283 12.89 -4.41 3.42
N SER A 284 13.37 -3.40 4.15
CA SER A 284 12.53 -2.40 4.81
C SER A 284 12.70 -1.05 4.10
N ARG A 285 11.61 -0.28 4.02
CA ARG A 285 11.67 1.15 3.72
C ARG A 285 11.15 1.96 4.90
N SER A 286 11.79 3.08 5.20
CA SER A 286 11.23 4.04 6.15
C SER A 286 10.02 4.74 5.52
N TYR A 287 9.16 5.34 6.35
CA TYR A 287 7.94 5.98 5.85
C TYR A 287 8.25 7.13 4.87
N ASP A 288 9.35 7.85 5.10
CA ASP A 288 9.80 8.98 4.29
C ASP A 288 10.42 8.57 2.95
N ASP A 289 11.06 7.40 2.88
CA ASP A 289 11.48 6.78 1.61
C ASP A 289 10.28 6.25 0.82
N VAL A 290 9.29 5.64 1.49
CA VAL A 290 8.01 5.27 0.85
C VAL A 290 7.33 6.50 0.25
N LEU A 291 7.36 7.64 0.96
CA LEU A 291 6.80 8.89 0.46
C LEU A 291 7.49 9.39 -0.81
N ASN A 292 8.81 9.26 -0.95
CA ASN A 292 9.48 9.63 -2.20
C ASN A 292 8.94 8.85 -3.40
N ILE A 293 8.69 7.55 -3.21
CA ILE A 293 8.14 6.67 -4.25
C ILE A 293 6.71 7.11 -4.60
N VAL A 294 5.82 7.24 -3.61
CA VAL A 294 4.42 7.56 -3.91
C VAL A 294 4.20 9.02 -4.33
N TYR A 295 5.11 9.93 -3.97
CA TYR A 295 5.13 11.30 -4.47
C TYR A 295 5.86 11.46 -5.80
N LEU A 296 6.54 10.41 -6.28
CA LEU A 296 7.38 10.42 -7.48
C LEU A 296 8.41 11.56 -7.45
N ASN A 297 9.04 11.75 -6.29
CA ASN A 297 9.99 12.82 -6.06
C ASN A 297 11.09 12.34 -5.12
N LYS A 298 12.35 12.56 -5.50
CA LYS A 298 13.51 12.19 -4.68
C LYS A 298 13.88 13.20 -3.60
N GLY A 299 13.37 14.43 -3.70
CA GLY A 299 13.65 15.49 -2.73
C GLY A 299 12.67 15.44 -1.56
N ALA A 300 13.02 16.14 -0.48
CA ALA A 300 12.11 16.32 0.65
C ALA A 300 10.90 17.18 0.24
N VAL A 301 9.76 16.52 0.04
CA VAL A 301 8.49 17.14 -0.35
C VAL A 301 7.35 16.61 0.51
N SER A 302 6.25 17.36 0.56
CA SER A 302 5.04 16.98 1.30
C SER A 302 3.93 16.42 0.42
N GLN A 303 4.12 16.41 -0.90
CA GLN A 303 3.08 16.06 -1.88
C GLN A 303 3.67 15.79 -3.25
N GLY A 304 2.92 15.07 -4.09
CA GLY A 304 3.29 14.77 -5.47
C GLY A 304 2.69 13.44 -5.93
N GLY A 305 2.95 13.08 -7.18
CA GLY A 305 2.62 11.77 -7.73
C GLY A 305 1.20 11.31 -7.42
N PHE A 306 1.08 10.14 -6.79
CA PHE A 306 -0.19 9.51 -6.46
C PHE A 306 -0.99 10.25 -5.37
N PHE A 307 -0.35 11.15 -4.63
CA PHE A 307 -0.93 12.00 -3.59
C PHE A 307 -0.70 13.48 -3.94
N PRO A 308 -1.45 14.03 -4.92
CA PRO A 308 -1.19 15.38 -5.45
C PRO A 308 -1.31 16.50 -4.41
N ALA A 309 -2.02 16.27 -3.30
CA ALA A 309 -2.13 17.19 -2.17
C ALA A 309 -1.47 16.66 -0.88
N GLY A 310 -0.64 15.63 -0.99
CA GLY A 310 0.02 14.96 0.14
C GLY A 310 -0.87 13.92 0.83
N VAL A 311 -0.23 13.10 1.67
CA VAL A 311 -0.94 12.21 2.59
C VAL A 311 -1.54 13.00 3.76
N ASN A 312 -2.62 12.48 4.35
CA ASN A 312 -3.19 13.06 5.57
C ASN A 312 -2.49 12.50 6.82
N GLY A 313 -2.12 13.36 7.76
CA GLY A 313 -1.46 12.98 9.02
C GLY A 313 -0.15 13.72 9.25
N THR A 314 0.58 13.36 10.30
CA THR A 314 1.84 14.02 10.68
C THR A 314 3.05 13.49 9.90
N LEU A 315 3.01 12.24 9.45
CA LEU A 315 4.05 11.60 8.64
C LEU A 315 3.81 11.86 7.15
N HIS A 316 4.09 13.09 6.72
CA HIS A 316 3.80 13.53 5.34
C HIS A 316 5.00 14.08 4.57
N MET A 317 6.16 14.25 5.21
CA MET A 317 7.39 14.71 4.57
C MET A 317 8.23 13.51 4.11
N SER A 318 8.61 13.50 2.83
CA SER A 318 9.55 12.53 2.28
C SER A 318 11.01 12.86 2.62
N SER A 319 11.92 11.90 2.42
CA SER A 319 13.33 12.07 2.80
C SER A 319 14.03 13.06 1.85
N ALA A 320 15.02 13.80 2.36
CA ALA A 320 15.88 14.62 1.50
C ALA A 320 16.99 13.73 0.94
N PHE A 321 17.04 13.53 -0.38
CA PHE A 321 18.24 12.96 -1.02
C PHE A 321 19.46 13.79 -0.62
N ALA A 322 20.47 13.14 -0.01
CA ALA A 322 21.78 13.74 0.23
C ALA A 322 22.65 13.67 -1.03
#